data_AF-A0A1F8RZG2-F1
#
_entry.id   AF-A0A1F8RZG2-F1
#
_cell.length_a   1.000
_cell.length_b   1.000
_cell.length_c   1.000
_cell.angle_alpha   90.00
_cell.angle_beta   90.00
_cell.angle_gamma   90.00
#
_symmetry.space_group_name_H-M   'P 1'
#
loop_
_entity.id
_entity.type
_entity.pdbx_description
1 polymer ?
#
loop_
_entity_poly.entity_id
_entity_poly.type
_entity_poly.pdbx_seq_one_letter_code
_entity_poly.pdbx_strand_id
1 'polypeptide(L)'
;MATAAILAALVLSGLLTSGASAAGPTLPLPASMAAVGDSITQAASTGGSLGADYPQNSWSTGTSTSVNSHYLRLLALGAPISGANHNLSVSGAKMADLNAQMQAVVALPTGPDYLTVLIGGNDVCTDTAAGMTSVATFRAQLDAALATLKAGTPDTNLYVVSIPDVYQLWSLFKGDFWARFVWSVGNVCQSLLDNPTSTQEADVQRRQEVRQRNIDFNAQLAAACAAYGSRCLFDGNAVFNTQFAKSDVSGDYFHPSIAGQAKLASVSWAAGYAWGATPPPPDKPIWIGAMSSTTTSGRTWTATVTIAVTDGTGPVSGVVVAGTWSAGSGATSCTTGDDGTCAVKSSSLNKKTASVRFTVTSLTAPGFVYTPTANVVSSWLVTKP
;
A
#
# COMPACT_ATOMS: atom_id res chain seq x y z
N MET A 1 16.14 -65.63 -47.64
CA MET A 1 15.22 -65.91 -46.52
C MET A 1 15.71 -65.04 -45.36
N ALA A 2 15.10 -63.87 -45.14
CA ALA A 2 14.15 -63.61 -44.05
C ALA A 2 14.85 -63.75 -42.68
N THR A 3 14.99 -62.74 -41.81
CA THR A 3 14.09 -61.64 -41.42
C THR A 3 14.89 -60.58 -40.64
N ALA A 4 14.69 -59.30 -40.94
CA ALA A 4 15.15 -58.18 -40.12
C ALA A 4 14.10 -57.88 -39.03
N ALA A 5 14.51 -57.83 -37.76
CA ALA A 5 13.67 -57.40 -36.65
C ALA A 5 13.82 -55.88 -36.46
N ILE A 6 12.76 -55.13 -36.72
CA ILE A 6 12.66 -53.69 -36.45
C ILE A 6 12.19 -53.51 -35.00
N LEU A 7 13.04 -52.98 -34.13
CA LEU A 7 12.61 -52.43 -32.85
C LEU A 7 12.02 -51.04 -33.09
N ALA A 8 10.70 -50.91 -32.93
CA ALA A 8 10.02 -49.62 -32.85
C ALA A 8 10.18 -49.08 -31.41
N ALA A 9 11.00 -48.05 -31.24
CA ALA A 9 11.01 -47.24 -30.03
C ALA A 9 9.81 -46.29 -30.05
N LEU A 10 8.80 -46.54 -29.22
CA LEU A 10 7.75 -45.55 -28.94
C LEU A 10 8.37 -44.37 -28.18
N VAL A 11 8.57 -43.26 -28.89
CA VAL A 11 8.84 -41.96 -28.27
C VAL A 11 7.49 -41.42 -27.79
N LEU A 12 7.20 -41.60 -26.50
CA LEU A 12 6.06 -40.96 -25.86
C LEU A 12 6.40 -39.48 -25.65
N SER A 13 5.99 -38.62 -26.59
CA SER A 13 6.03 -37.16 -26.43
C SER A 13 5.05 -36.74 -25.34
N GLY A 14 5.52 -36.71 -24.09
CA GLY A 14 4.80 -36.09 -23.00
C GLY A 14 4.67 -34.59 -23.27
N LEU A 15 3.46 -34.12 -23.56
CA LEU A 15 3.13 -32.70 -23.53
C LEU A 15 3.40 -32.18 -22.12
N LEU A 16 4.44 -31.36 -21.97
CA LEU A 16 4.60 -30.47 -20.83
C LEU A 16 3.48 -29.43 -20.92
N THR A 17 2.35 -29.70 -20.27
CA THR A 17 1.38 -28.65 -19.97
C THR A 17 2.05 -27.72 -18.96
N SER A 18 2.62 -26.62 -19.45
CA SER A 18 2.95 -25.46 -18.64
C SER A 18 1.67 -25.00 -17.95
N GLY A 19 1.45 -25.46 -16.72
CA GLY A 19 0.40 -24.94 -15.87
C GLY A 19 0.69 -23.47 -15.64
N ALA A 20 -0.04 -22.60 -16.32
CA ALA A 20 -0.18 -21.23 -15.87
C ALA A 20 -0.75 -21.34 -14.44
N SER A 21 0.06 -20.98 -13.43
CA SER A 21 -0.46 -20.79 -12.08
C SER A 21 -1.65 -19.86 -12.20
N ALA A 22 -2.84 -20.36 -11.86
CA ALA A 22 -4.00 -19.52 -11.69
C ALA A 22 -3.59 -18.42 -10.71
N ALA A 23 -3.63 -17.16 -11.15
CA ALA A 23 -3.41 -16.02 -10.28
C ALA A 23 -4.37 -16.18 -9.09
N GLY A 24 -3.82 -16.16 -7.87
CA GLY A 24 -4.63 -16.22 -6.66
C GLY A 24 -5.67 -15.09 -6.62
N PRO A 25 -6.68 -15.19 -5.75
CA PRO A 25 -7.68 -14.14 -5.63
C PRO A 25 -7.01 -12.79 -5.34
N THR A 26 -7.36 -11.77 -6.12
CA THR A 26 -6.89 -10.40 -5.92
C THR A 26 -7.49 -9.83 -4.64
N LEU A 27 -6.66 -9.20 -3.80
CA LEU A 27 -7.12 -8.52 -2.58
C LEU A 27 -7.69 -7.13 -2.90
N PRO A 28 -8.67 -6.62 -2.13
CA PRO A 28 -9.11 -5.23 -2.28
C PRO A 28 -7.97 -4.26 -1.98
N LEU A 29 -7.99 -3.07 -2.58
CA LEU A 29 -7.00 -2.04 -2.29
C LEU A 29 -7.01 -1.66 -0.80
N PRO A 30 -5.84 -1.60 -0.14
CA PRO A 30 -5.73 -1.21 1.26
C PRO A 30 -6.02 0.29 1.45
N ALA A 31 -6.70 0.63 2.53
CA ALA A 31 -6.89 2.01 3.00
C ALA A 31 -5.77 2.46 3.95
N SER A 32 -5.01 1.52 4.52
CA SER A 32 -3.86 1.82 5.38
C SER A 32 -2.72 0.81 5.17
N MET A 33 -1.47 1.26 5.37
CA MET A 33 -0.33 0.37 5.40
C MET A 33 0.67 0.74 6.47
N ALA A 34 1.43 -0.26 6.91
CA ALA A 34 2.59 -0.05 7.76
C ALA A 34 3.80 -0.86 7.26
N ALA A 35 4.98 -0.45 7.69
CA ALA A 35 6.21 -1.21 7.51
C ALA A 35 6.95 -1.32 8.84
N VAL A 36 7.45 -2.52 9.12
CA VAL A 36 8.35 -2.81 10.25
C VAL A 36 9.62 -3.45 9.71
N GLY A 37 10.72 -3.28 10.44
CA GLY A 37 12.02 -3.73 9.99
C GLY A 37 13.18 -3.00 10.64
N ASP A 38 14.27 -2.93 9.90
CA ASP A 38 15.52 -2.30 10.30
C ASP A 38 15.87 -1.07 9.44
N SER A 39 17.15 -0.71 9.42
CA SER A 39 17.71 0.43 8.70
C SER A 39 17.48 0.38 7.19
N ILE A 40 17.26 -0.80 6.60
CA ILE A 40 16.87 -0.90 5.19
C ILE A 40 15.50 -0.25 4.98
N THR A 41 14.54 -0.51 5.87
CA THR A 41 13.18 0.03 5.77
C THR A 41 13.13 1.52 6.15
N GLN A 42 14.07 2.00 6.98
CA GLN A 42 14.32 3.43 7.22
C GLN A 42 15.03 4.14 6.05
N ALA A 43 15.48 3.39 5.04
CA ALA A 43 16.29 3.90 3.93
C ALA A 43 17.52 4.68 4.40
N ALA A 44 18.21 4.10 5.39
CA ALA A 44 19.44 4.66 5.94
C ALA A 44 20.46 4.98 4.84
N SER A 45 21.17 6.09 5.01
CA SER A 45 22.24 6.59 4.14
C SER A 45 21.82 7.04 2.73
N THR A 46 20.54 6.93 2.35
CA THR A 46 20.11 7.27 0.98
C THR A 46 20.20 8.75 0.62
N GLY A 47 20.15 9.65 1.61
CA GLY A 47 20.33 11.11 1.41
C GLY A 47 21.77 11.60 1.55
N GLY A 48 22.75 10.68 1.60
CA GLY A 48 24.18 11.00 1.55
C GLY A 48 24.88 11.17 2.90
N SER A 49 24.13 11.31 4.01
CA SER A 49 24.71 11.25 5.36
C SER A 49 24.77 9.81 5.85
N LEU A 50 25.96 9.34 6.22
CA LEU A 50 26.18 7.95 6.64
C LEU A 50 25.37 7.60 7.90
N GLY A 51 24.58 6.54 7.82
CA GLY A 51 23.76 6.01 8.92
C GLY A 51 22.53 6.85 9.27
N ALA A 52 22.30 7.98 8.60
CA ALA A 52 21.11 8.79 8.84
C ALA A 52 19.90 8.19 8.11
N ASP A 53 18.74 8.21 8.76
CA ASP A 53 17.49 7.68 8.20
C ASP A 53 16.82 8.68 7.24
N TYR A 54 16.26 8.16 6.16
CA TYR A 54 15.54 8.94 5.15
C TYR A 54 14.25 8.21 4.74
N PRO A 55 13.28 8.05 5.66
CA PRO A 55 12.10 7.20 5.44
C PRO A 55 11.26 7.58 4.21
N GLN A 56 11.36 8.81 3.70
CA GLN A 56 10.78 9.22 2.42
C GLN A 56 11.30 8.40 1.23
N ASN A 57 12.49 7.82 1.32
CA ASN A 57 13.11 6.94 0.33
C ASN A 57 12.89 5.45 0.63
N SER A 58 12.04 5.10 1.60
CA SER A 58 11.73 3.70 1.92
C SER A 58 11.08 2.98 0.74
N TRP A 59 11.55 1.76 0.45
CA TRP A 59 10.98 0.86 -0.56
C TRP A 59 9.48 0.56 -0.32
N SER A 60 9.03 0.58 0.94
CA SER A 60 7.67 0.21 1.32
C SER A 60 6.77 1.44 1.46
N THR A 61 7.05 2.32 2.43
CA THR A 61 6.16 3.44 2.81
C THR A 61 6.63 4.80 2.31
N GLY A 62 7.73 4.86 1.56
CA GLY A 62 8.35 6.12 1.11
C GLY A 62 7.49 6.90 0.12
N THR A 63 7.71 8.21 0.05
CA THR A 63 7.02 9.15 -0.84
C THR A 63 7.87 9.62 -2.02
N SER A 64 9.13 9.19 -2.09
CA SER A 64 10.06 9.50 -3.18
C SER A 64 9.66 8.79 -4.48
N THR A 65 9.37 9.57 -5.53
CA THR A 65 9.03 9.02 -6.85
C THR A 65 10.18 8.30 -7.52
N SER A 66 11.43 8.62 -7.17
CA SER A 66 12.64 7.92 -7.63
C SER A 66 12.72 6.48 -7.13
N VAL A 67 12.13 6.21 -5.96
CA VAL A 67 12.01 4.84 -5.43
C VAL A 67 10.79 4.16 -6.00
N ASN A 68 9.69 4.91 -6.14
CA ASN A 68 8.36 4.39 -6.45
C ASN A 68 8.08 3.25 -5.47
N SER A 69 7.65 3.53 -4.26
CA SER A 69 7.48 2.53 -3.18
C SER A 69 6.24 1.65 -3.38
N HIS A 70 6.00 0.69 -2.47
CA HIS A 70 4.70 0.00 -2.40
C HIS A 70 3.56 1.01 -2.20
N TYR A 71 3.73 1.99 -1.31
CA TYR A 71 2.77 3.06 -1.07
C TYR A 71 2.41 3.83 -2.36
N LEU A 72 3.41 4.26 -3.14
CA LEU A 72 3.17 5.01 -4.37
C LEU A 72 2.50 4.15 -5.45
N ARG A 73 2.81 2.84 -5.53
CA ARG A 73 2.11 1.93 -6.45
C ARG A 73 0.65 1.72 -6.04
N LEU A 74 0.37 1.59 -4.74
CA LEU A 74 -1.00 1.50 -4.23
C LEU A 74 -1.81 2.77 -4.52
N LEU A 75 -1.22 3.95 -4.30
CA LEU A 75 -1.85 5.22 -4.70
C LEU A 75 -2.15 5.27 -6.20
N ALA A 76 -1.21 4.82 -7.05
CA ALA A 76 -1.41 4.79 -8.49
C ALA A 76 -2.52 3.83 -8.93
N LEU A 77 -2.82 2.79 -8.14
CA LEU A 77 -3.97 1.90 -8.34
C LEU A 77 -5.30 2.49 -7.83
N GLY A 78 -5.29 3.66 -7.19
CA GLY A 78 -6.48 4.31 -6.63
C GLY A 78 -6.79 3.92 -5.18
N ALA A 79 -5.81 3.37 -4.44
CA ALA A 79 -6.00 3.02 -3.04
C ALA A 79 -6.28 4.28 -2.19
N PRO A 80 -7.26 4.26 -1.27
CA PRO A 80 -7.58 5.39 -0.40
C PRO A 80 -6.59 5.50 0.78
N ILE A 81 -5.29 5.45 0.48
CA ILE A 81 -4.21 5.27 1.46
C ILE A 81 -3.42 6.55 1.77
N SER A 82 -3.79 7.68 1.15
CA SER A 82 -3.06 8.95 1.28
C SER A 82 -2.92 9.38 2.75
N GLY A 83 -1.68 9.47 3.23
CA GLY A 83 -1.36 9.85 4.61
C GLY A 83 -1.54 8.74 5.65
N ALA A 84 -1.90 7.53 5.23
CA ALA A 84 -2.06 6.34 6.07
C ALA A 84 -0.92 5.32 5.86
N ASN A 85 0.28 5.81 5.58
CA ASN A 85 1.51 5.03 5.43
C ASN A 85 2.43 5.20 6.66
N HIS A 86 2.51 4.17 7.49
CA HIS A 86 3.25 4.22 8.77
C HIS A 86 4.58 3.47 8.66
N ASN A 87 5.71 4.16 8.76
CA ASN A 87 7.01 3.51 8.93
C ASN A 87 7.30 3.36 10.43
N LEU A 88 7.28 2.12 10.92
CA LEU A 88 7.51 1.74 12.32
C LEU A 88 8.82 0.93 12.46
N SER A 89 9.65 0.90 11.41
CA SER A 89 10.97 0.28 11.46
C SER A 89 11.96 1.09 12.28
N VAL A 90 12.99 0.41 12.79
CA VAL A 90 13.99 1.02 13.67
C VAL A 90 15.38 0.62 13.20
N SER A 91 16.23 1.60 12.87
CA SER A 91 17.62 1.35 12.47
C SER A 91 18.38 0.58 13.56
N GLY A 92 19.08 -0.47 13.15
CA GLY A 92 19.78 -1.40 14.06
C GLY A 92 18.92 -2.51 14.68
N ALA A 93 17.61 -2.55 14.41
CA ALA A 93 16.73 -3.58 14.94
C ALA A 93 17.12 -4.99 14.50
N LYS A 94 17.06 -5.93 15.44
CA LYS A 94 17.16 -7.38 15.23
C LYS A 94 15.78 -8.02 15.36
N MET A 95 15.69 -9.32 15.09
CA MET A 95 14.45 -10.08 15.27
C MET A 95 13.89 -9.99 16.71
N ALA A 96 14.76 -9.81 17.72
CA ALA A 96 14.38 -9.56 19.10
C ALA A 96 13.50 -8.31 19.30
N ASP A 97 13.66 -7.30 18.43
CA ASP A 97 12.94 -6.02 18.50
C ASP A 97 11.62 -6.05 17.72
N LEU A 98 11.41 -7.05 16.86
CA LEU A 98 10.25 -7.13 15.97
C LEU A 98 8.95 -7.13 16.78
N ASN A 99 8.91 -7.77 17.94
CA ASN A 99 7.71 -7.84 18.76
C ASN A 99 7.27 -6.44 19.25
N ALA A 100 8.21 -5.57 19.63
CA ALA A 100 7.88 -4.20 20.01
C ALA A 100 7.33 -3.39 18.83
N GLN A 101 7.88 -3.60 17.62
CA GLN A 101 7.34 -2.99 16.40
C GLN A 101 5.94 -3.51 16.07
N MET A 102 5.67 -4.80 16.28
CA MET A 102 4.31 -5.38 16.12
C MET A 102 3.32 -4.81 17.15
N GLN A 103 3.75 -4.55 18.39
CA GLN A 103 2.92 -3.85 19.37
C GLN A 103 2.58 -2.42 18.90
N ALA A 104 3.53 -1.71 18.30
CA ALA A 104 3.28 -0.39 17.72
C ALA A 104 2.30 -0.46 16.52
N VAL A 105 2.38 -1.51 15.70
CA VAL A 105 1.40 -1.77 14.63
C VAL A 105 0.00 -1.96 15.20
N VAL A 106 -0.14 -2.80 16.25
CA VAL A 106 -1.43 -3.07 16.92
C VAL A 106 -2.01 -1.81 17.56
N ALA A 107 -1.17 -0.86 17.97
CA ALA A 107 -1.61 0.41 18.55
C ALA A 107 -2.14 1.42 17.53
N LEU A 108 -2.05 1.15 16.22
CA LEU A 108 -2.65 2.03 15.20
C LEU A 108 -4.18 1.96 15.30
N PRO A 109 -4.92 3.09 15.15
CA PRO A 109 -6.36 3.19 15.48
C PRO A 109 -7.30 2.15 14.86
N THR A 110 -6.92 1.53 13.73
CA THR A 110 -7.68 0.45 13.07
C THR A 110 -6.80 -0.75 12.68
N GLY A 111 -5.50 -0.74 13.03
CA GLY A 111 -4.50 -1.58 12.38
C GLY A 111 -4.30 -1.25 10.88
N PRO A 112 -3.21 -1.72 10.27
CA PRO A 112 -2.98 -1.59 8.82
C PRO A 112 -3.72 -2.70 8.04
N ASP A 113 -4.25 -2.37 6.86
CA ASP A 113 -4.75 -3.41 5.93
C ASP A 113 -3.59 -4.21 5.31
N TYR A 114 -2.43 -3.55 5.14
CA TYR A 114 -1.22 -4.12 4.55
C TYR A 114 0.01 -3.83 5.41
N LEU A 115 0.68 -4.88 5.88
CA LEU A 115 1.92 -4.77 6.66
C LEU A 115 3.08 -5.44 5.94
N THR A 116 4.13 -4.68 5.64
CA THR A 116 5.39 -5.24 5.12
C THR A 116 6.40 -5.44 6.24
N VAL A 117 7.10 -6.58 6.24
CA VAL A 117 8.17 -6.92 7.19
C VAL A 117 9.44 -7.22 6.43
N LEU A 118 10.53 -6.51 6.76
CA LEU A 118 11.88 -6.84 6.32
C LEU A 118 12.84 -6.64 7.50
N ILE A 119 13.28 -7.75 8.10
CA ILE A 119 14.15 -7.73 9.28
C ILE A 119 15.02 -8.99 9.33
N GLY A 120 16.19 -8.87 9.94
CA GLY A 120 17.12 -9.99 10.16
C GLY A 120 18.52 -9.75 9.60
N GLY A 121 18.74 -8.63 8.90
CA GLY A 121 20.08 -8.22 8.47
C GLY A 121 21.03 -8.06 9.65
N ASN A 122 20.59 -7.40 10.72
CA ASN A 122 21.38 -7.21 11.95
C ASN A 122 21.56 -8.49 12.78
N ASP A 123 20.79 -9.55 12.51
CA ASP A 123 20.96 -10.86 13.16
C ASP A 123 22.12 -11.66 12.55
N VAL A 124 22.40 -11.45 11.26
CA VAL A 124 23.60 -11.99 10.58
C VAL A 124 24.79 -11.04 10.64
N CYS A 125 24.55 -9.73 10.64
CA CYS A 125 25.59 -8.72 10.68
C CYS A 125 25.98 -8.33 12.10
N THR A 126 26.79 -9.20 12.72
CA THR A 126 27.34 -9.04 14.07
C THR A 126 28.86 -8.88 14.06
N ASP A 127 29.47 -8.66 15.23
CA ASP A 127 30.93 -8.54 15.37
C ASP A 127 31.68 -9.83 14.98
N THR A 128 31.07 -10.99 15.22
CA THR A 128 31.64 -12.30 14.88
C THR A 128 30.56 -13.24 14.36
N ALA A 129 30.94 -14.27 13.60
CA ALA A 129 30.00 -15.29 13.13
C ALA A 129 29.34 -16.05 14.30
N ALA A 130 30.06 -16.28 15.40
CA ALA A 130 29.52 -16.88 16.62
C ALA A 130 28.49 -15.99 17.33
N GLY A 131 28.58 -14.67 17.16
CA GLY A 131 27.65 -13.70 17.72
C GLY A 131 26.32 -13.55 16.96
N MET A 132 26.18 -14.19 15.79
CA MET A 132 24.92 -14.17 15.04
C MET A 132 23.80 -14.84 15.85
N THR A 133 22.57 -14.32 15.73
CA THR A 133 21.41 -14.91 16.40
C THR A 133 21.24 -16.37 16.00
N SER A 134 20.99 -17.27 16.96
CA SER A 134 20.76 -18.68 16.63
C SER A 134 19.47 -18.86 15.83
N VAL A 135 19.40 -19.84 14.93
CA VAL A 135 18.19 -20.11 14.12
C VAL A 135 16.97 -20.38 15.02
N ALA A 136 17.15 -21.10 16.13
CA ALA A 136 16.09 -21.38 17.09
C ALA A 136 15.60 -20.11 17.80
N THR A 137 16.51 -19.24 18.22
CA THR A 137 16.18 -17.95 18.86
C THR A 137 15.43 -17.04 17.88
N PHE A 138 15.93 -16.93 16.65
CA PHE A 138 15.31 -16.15 15.59
C PHE A 138 13.88 -16.61 15.33
N ARG A 139 13.67 -17.93 15.21
CA ARG A 139 12.33 -18.50 15.04
C ARG A 139 11.40 -18.20 16.20
N ALA A 140 11.86 -18.39 17.44
CA ALA A 140 11.05 -18.13 18.63
C ALA A 140 10.62 -16.65 18.75
N GLN A 141 11.54 -15.72 18.44
CA GLN A 141 11.25 -14.28 18.44
C GLN A 141 10.27 -13.90 17.34
N LEU A 142 10.43 -14.46 16.13
CA LEU A 142 9.51 -14.27 15.03
C LEU A 142 8.10 -14.78 15.38
N ASP A 143 7.98 -15.99 15.93
CA ASP A 143 6.70 -16.55 16.35
C ASP A 143 5.99 -15.67 17.39
N ALA A 144 6.74 -15.13 18.35
CA ALA A 144 6.19 -14.22 19.36
C ALA A 144 5.63 -12.94 18.71
N ALA A 145 6.39 -12.32 17.82
CA ALA A 145 5.96 -11.11 17.11
C ALA A 145 4.73 -11.35 16.23
N LEU A 146 4.69 -12.46 15.50
CA LEU A 146 3.56 -12.84 14.68
C LEU A 146 2.32 -13.18 15.53
N ALA A 147 2.48 -13.81 16.70
CA ALA A 147 1.39 -14.06 17.63
C ALA A 147 0.78 -12.74 18.16
N THR A 148 1.61 -11.75 18.48
CA THR A 148 1.14 -10.40 18.87
C THR A 148 0.33 -9.75 17.75
N LEU A 149 0.82 -9.77 16.51
CA LEU A 149 0.08 -9.22 15.37
C LEU A 149 -1.25 -9.93 15.17
N LYS A 150 -1.26 -11.27 15.19
CA LYS A 150 -2.47 -12.09 15.00
C LYS A 150 -3.54 -11.83 16.06
N ALA A 151 -3.13 -11.56 17.30
CA ALA A 151 -4.05 -11.24 18.39
C ALA A 151 -4.61 -9.81 18.29
N GLY A 152 -3.81 -8.85 17.86
CA GLY A 152 -4.19 -7.44 17.85
C GLY A 152 -4.89 -6.96 16.58
N THR A 153 -4.43 -7.39 15.41
CA THR A 153 -4.96 -6.95 14.11
C THR A 153 -5.16 -8.13 13.15
N PRO A 154 -6.06 -9.09 13.48
CA PRO A 154 -6.21 -10.37 12.77
C PRO A 154 -6.57 -10.26 11.28
N ASP A 155 -7.04 -9.09 10.84
CA ASP A 155 -7.40 -8.82 9.45
C ASP A 155 -6.27 -8.24 8.59
N THR A 156 -5.11 -7.94 9.19
CA THR A 156 -3.92 -7.43 8.49
C THR A 156 -3.42 -8.44 7.46
N ASN A 157 -3.20 -8.01 6.22
CA ASN A 157 -2.46 -8.80 5.25
C ASN A 157 -0.96 -8.57 5.45
N LEU A 158 -0.29 -9.57 6.00
CA LEU A 158 1.12 -9.57 6.29
C LEU A 158 1.92 -10.01 5.05
N TYR A 159 2.94 -9.24 4.69
CA TYR A 159 3.90 -9.59 3.66
C TYR A 159 5.32 -9.60 4.24
N VAL A 160 5.91 -10.79 4.28
CA VAL A 160 7.25 -11.02 4.80
C VAL A 160 8.23 -11.10 3.63
N VAL A 161 9.18 -10.17 3.62
CA VAL A 161 10.23 -10.09 2.59
C VAL A 161 11.48 -10.80 3.08
N SER A 162 12.09 -11.60 2.20
CA SER A 162 13.34 -12.28 2.49
C SER A 162 14.47 -11.28 2.76
N ILE A 163 15.33 -11.60 3.73
CA ILE A 163 16.56 -10.86 4.01
C ILE A 163 17.44 -10.95 2.75
N PRO A 164 17.94 -9.83 2.18
CA PRO A 164 18.85 -9.84 1.04
C PRO A 164 20.09 -10.71 1.28
N ASP A 165 20.66 -11.31 0.23
CA ASP A 165 21.92 -12.08 0.37
C ASP A 165 23.10 -11.15 0.71
N VAL A 166 23.39 -11.01 2.01
CA VAL A 166 24.44 -10.10 2.51
C VAL A 166 25.82 -10.45 1.97
N TYR A 167 26.05 -11.70 1.53
CA TYR A 167 27.31 -12.12 0.92
C TYR A 167 27.65 -11.31 -0.34
N GLN A 168 26.63 -10.82 -1.06
CA GLN A 168 26.85 -10.00 -2.24
C GLN A 168 27.59 -8.69 -1.92
N LEU A 169 27.43 -8.11 -0.72
CA LEU A 169 28.19 -6.92 -0.30
C LEU A 169 29.69 -7.18 -0.35
N TRP A 170 30.14 -8.28 0.26
CA TRP A 170 31.53 -8.71 0.18
C TRP A 170 31.95 -8.95 -1.28
N SER A 171 31.16 -9.70 -2.04
CA SER A 171 31.50 -10.05 -3.42
C SER A 171 31.69 -8.81 -4.31
N LEU A 172 30.84 -7.80 -4.15
CA LEU A 172 30.88 -6.56 -4.93
C LEU A 172 32.04 -5.64 -4.53
N PHE A 173 32.36 -5.56 -3.23
CA PHE A 173 33.21 -4.51 -2.71
C PHE A 173 34.52 -4.98 -2.05
N LYS A 174 34.81 -6.29 -1.96
CA LYS A 174 36.06 -6.81 -1.37
C LYS A 174 37.35 -6.24 -1.98
N GLY A 175 37.31 -5.82 -3.26
CA GLY A 175 38.45 -5.20 -3.95
C GLY A 175 38.48 -3.68 -3.86
N ASP A 176 37.45 -3.05 -3.31
CA ASP A 176 37.31 -1.60 -3.22
C ASP A 176 38.07 -1.07 -2.00
N PHE A 177 38.92 -0.05 -2.17
CA PHE A 177 39.69 0.50 -1.05
C PHE A 177 38.81 1.23 -0.04
N TRP A 178 37.85 2.03 -0.51
CA TRP A 178 37.01 2.86 0.35
C TRP A 178 36.01 2.02 1.11
N ALA A 179 35.41 1.01 0.48
CA ALA A 179 34.52 0.09 1.16
C ALA A 179 35.22 -0.62 2.33
N ARG A 180 36.42 -1.16 2.10
CA ARG A 180 37.21 -1.83 3.15
C ARG A 180 37.58 -0.90 4.29
N PHE A 181 37.95 0.34 3.97
CA PHE A 181 38.24 1.36 4.99
C PHE A 181 37.01 1.64 5.86
N VAL A 182 35.86 1.88 5.24
CA VAL A 182 34.59 2.13 5.95
C VAL A 182 34.20 0.93 6.82
N TRP A 183 34.27 -0.29 6.29
CA TRP A 183 33.93 -1.49 7.05
C TRP A 183 34.84 -1.70 8.25
N SER A 184 36.15 -1.49 8.09
CA SER A 184 37.13 -1.65 9.18
C SER A 184 36.96 -0.60 10.26
N VAL A 185 36.84 0.69 9.90
CA VAL A 185 36.72 1.79 10.89
C VAL A 185 35.34 1.80 11.55
N GLY A 186 34.28 1.49 10.80
CA GLY A 186 32.90 1.47 11.29
C GLY A 186 32.48 0.17 11.95
N ASN A 187 33.36 -0.83 12.03
CA ASN A 187 33.06 -2.18 12.55
C ASN A 187 31.81 -2.81 11.89
N VAL A 188 31.61 -2.55 10.60
CA VAL A 188 30.38 -2.92 9.88
C VAL A 188 30.37 -4.41 9.62
N CYS A 189 29.37 -5.14 10.13
CA CYS A 189 29.08 -6.55 9.80
C CYS A 189 30.34 -7.45 9.78
N GLN A 190 31.20 -7.37 10.81
CA GLN A 190 32.52 -8.03 10.82
C GLN A 190 32.44 -9.56 10.71
N SER A 191 31.37 -10.17 11.22
CA SER A 191 30.98 -11.56 10.93
C SER A 191 31.20 -11.94 9.46
N LEU A 192 30.84 -11.08 8.52
CA LEU A 192 31.06 -11.28 7.09
C LEU A 192 32.31 -10.56 6.56
N LEU A 193 32.44 -9.27 6.91
CA LEU A 193 33.30 -8.32 6.19
C LEU A 193 34.72 -8.22 6.73
N ASP A 194 35.03 -8.88 7.85
CA ASP A 194 36.40 -8.96 8.36
C ASP A 194 37.33 -9.62 7.33
N ASN A 195 38.60 -9.21 7.30
CA ASN A 195 39.61 -9.68 6.35
C ASN A 195 39.07 -9.84 4.90
N PRO A 196 38.56 -8.75 4.29
CA PRO A 196 37.74 -8.84 3.08
C PRO A 196 38.51 -9.36 1.86
N THR A 197 39.83 -9.15 1.81
CA THR A 197 40.69 -9.66 0.72
C THR A 197 41.30 -11.03 1.00
N SER A 198 41.13 -11.57 2.22
CA SER A 198 41.75 -12.84 2.59
C SER A 198 41.13 -14.01 1.84
N THR A 199 41.99 -14.92 1.40
CA THR A 199 41.63 -16.20 0.78
C THR A 199 41.94 -17.38 1.69
N GLN A 200 42.33 -17.13 2.95
CA GLN A 200 42.56 -18.18 3.93
C GLN A 200 41.28 -18.96 4.20
N GLU A 201 41.42 -20.26 4.40
CA GLU A 201 40.31 -21.19 4.55
C GLU A 201 39.32 -20.76 5.65
N ALA A 202 39.83 -20.31 6.80
CA ALA A 202 39.01 -19.82 7.90
C ALA A 202 38.13 -18.61 7.52
N ASP A 203 38.66 -17.64 6.74
CA ASP A 203 37.90 -16.46 6.32
C ASP A 203 36.87 -16.80 5.25
N VAL A 204 37.19 -17.75 4.36
CA VAL A 204 36.25 -18.28 3.36
C VAL A 204 35.11 -19.02 4.05
N GLN A 205 35.42 -19.93 4.98
CA GLN A 205 34.44 -20.68 5.76
C GLN A 205 33.53 -19.74 6.57
N ARG A 206 34.08 -18.76 7.28
CA ARG A 206 33.30 -17.76 8.03
C ARG A 206 32.26 -17.07 7.15
N ARG A 207 32.64 -16.61 5.96
CA ARG A 207 31.69 -15.97 5.03
C ARG A 207 30.60 -16.92 4.54
N GLN A 208 30.93 -18.19 4.33
CA GLN A 208 29.93 -19.21 3.98
C GLN A 208 29.00 -19.51 5.16
N GLU A 209 29.50 -19.56 6.39
CA GLU A 209 28.67 -19.73 7.59
C GLU A 209 27.66 -18.58 7.75
N VAL A 210 28.09 -17.33 7.53
CA VAL A 210 27.19 -16.17 7.56
C VAL A 210 26.12 -16.26 6.48
N ARG A 211 26.51 -16.59 5.24
CA ARG A 211 25.55 -16.76 4.14
C ARG A 211 24.58 -17.91 4.43
N GLN A 212 25.06 -19.01 5.00
CA GLN A 212 24.21 -20.12 5.39
C GLN A 212 23.22 -19.71 6.49
N ARG A 213 23.66 -18.96 7.51
CA ARG A 213 22.76 -18.43 8.54
C ARG A 213 21.67 -17.52 7.94
N ASN A 214 22.02 -16.70 6.95
CA ASN A 214 21.06 -15.86 6.23
C ASN A 214 20.00 -16.71 5.49
N ILE A 215 20.42 -17.79 4.82
CA ILE A 215 19.53 -18.75 4.16
C ILE A 215 18.61 -19.42 5.19
N ASP A 216 19.17 -19.86 6.32
CA ASP A 216 18.42 -20.53 7.39
C ASP A 216 17.35 -19.61 7.99
N PHE A 217 17.68 -18.33 8.21
CA PHE A 217 16.70 -17.33 8.66
C PHE A 217 15.57 -17.11 7.64
N ASN A 218 15.89 -17.01 6.35
CA ASN A 218 14.87 -16.91 5.31
C ASN A 218 13.97 -18.15 5.24
N ALA A 219 14.52 -19.34 5.51
CA ALA A 219 13.71 -20.55 5.66
C ALA A 219 12.77 -20.48 6.87
N GLN A 220 13.22 -19.89 8.00
CA GLN A 220 12.36 -19.66 9.17
C GLN A 220 11.28 -18.61 8.90
N LEU A 221 11.58 -17.53 8.18
CA LEU A 221 10.61 -16.53 7.73
C LEU A 221 9.50 -17.17 6.89
N ALA A 222 9.87 -17.98 5.90
CA ALA A 222 8.93 -18.71 5.06
C ALA A 222 8.05 -19.66 5.89
N ALA A 223 8.66 -20.46 6.76
CA ALA A 223 7.95 -21.43 7.60
C ALA A 223 7.01 -20.75 8.60
N ALA A 224 7.39 -19.59 9.16
CA ALA A 224 6.55 -18.86 10.11
C ALA A 224 5.37 -18.21 9.42
N CYS A 225 5.60 -17.65 8.24
CA CYS A 225 4.56 -17.09 7.41
C CYS A 225 3.54 -18.15 6.98
N ALA A 226 4.00 -19.33 6.56
CA ALA A 226 3.11 -20.46 6.25
C ALA A 226 2.27 -20.89 7.47
N ALA A 227 2.87 -20.94 8.65
CA ALA A 227 2.17 -21.28 9.90
C ALA A 227 1.17 -20.19 10.35
N TYR A 228 1.40 -18.92 9.99
CA TYR A 228 0.51 -17.81 10.30
C TYR A 228 -0.88 -17.99 9.66
N GLY A 229 -0.91 -18.48 8.42
CA GLY A 229 -2.11 -18.79 7.64
C GLY A 229 -2.23 -17.94 6.37
N SER A 230 -3.42 -17.96 5.77
CA SER A 230 -3.68 -17.36 4.44
C SER A 230 -3.50 -15.85 4.34
N ARG A 231 -3.34 -15.15 5.46
CA ARG A 231 -3.07 -13.70 5.52
C ARG A 231 -1.58 -13.36 5.59
N CYS A 232 -0.69 -14.35 5.55
CA CYS A 232 0.74 -14.11 5.41
C CYS A 232 1.23 -14.60 4.04
N LEU A 233 1.91 -13.70 3.33
CA LEU A 233 2.61 -14.01 2.10
C LEU A 233 4.11 -13.83 2.33
N PHE A 234 4.89 -14.84 1.96
CA PHE A 234 6.35 -14.74 1.89
C PHE A 234 6.75 -14.50 0.44
N ASP A 235 7.74 -13.64 0.21
CA ASP A 235 8.21 -13.26 -1.14
C ASP A 235 8.86 -14.41 -1.94
N GLY A 236 8.93 -15.62 -1.39
CA GLY A 236 9.51 -16.79 -2.05
C GLY A 236 11.01 -16.65 -2.30
N ASN A 237 11.72 -15.88 -1.48
CA ASN A 237 13.13 -15.50 -1.67
C ASN A 237 13.38 -14.62 -2.91
N ALA A 238 12.38 -13.91 -3.43
CA ALA A 238 12.57 -13.02 -4.57
C ALA A 238 13.65 -11.95 -4.29
N VAL A 239 13.62 -11.32 -3.10
CA VAL A 239 14.61 -10.31 -2.71
C VAL A 239 15.98 -10.94 -2.46
N PHE A 240 16.06 -12.05 -1.71
CA PHE A 240 17.32 -12.76 -1.47
C PHE A 240 18.02 -13.18 -2.77
N ASN A 241 17.27 -13.64 -3.78
CA ASN A 241 17.80 -14.09 -5.07
C ASN A 241 18.11 -12.94 -6.05
N THR A 242 17.84 -11.68 -5.68
CA THR A 242 18.11 -10.54 -6.54
C THR A 242 19.61 -10.27 -6.62
N GLN A 243 20.13 -10.09 -7.83
CA GLN A 243 21.51 -9.63 -8.03
C GLN A 243 21.62 -8.11 -7.87
N PHE A 244 22.49 -7.68 -6.96
CA PHE A 244 22.79 -6.26 -6.76
C PHE A 244 24.00 -5.83 -7.60
N ALA A 245 23.96 -4.59 -8.05
CA ALA A 245 25.08 -3.88 -8.62
C ALA A 245 25.66 -2.94 -7.56
N LYS A 246 26.91 -2.46 -7.76
CA LYS A 246 27.51 -1.46 -6.86
C LYS A 246 26.65 -0.21 -6.70
N SER A 247 25.94 0.22 -7.75
CA SER A 247 25.04 1.37 -7.73
C SER A 247 23.83 1.20 -6.81
N ASP A 248 23.48 -0.04 -6.46
CA ASP A 248 22.37 -0.33 -5.54
C ASP A 248 22.76 -0.13 -4.08
N VAL A 249 24.05 0.07 -3.78
CA VAL A 249 24.58 0.25 -2.43
C VAL A 249 24.97 1.71 -2.23
N SER A 250 24.63 2.26 -1.07
CA SER A 250 24.86 3.65 -0.73
C SER A 250 26.34 3.94 -0.46
N GLY A 251 26.69 5.21 -0.24
CA GLY A 251 28.06 5.63 0.07
C GLY A 251 28.64 5.08 1.38
N ASP A 252 27.82 4.42 2.21
CA ASP A 252 28.27 3.67 3.39
C ASP A 252 28.75 2.24 3.08
N TYR A 253 28.65 1.81 1.82
CA TYR A 253 29.03 0.46 1.37
C TYR A 253 28.31 -0.67 2.10
N PHE A 254 27.09 -0.42 2.60
CA PHE A 254 26.33 -1.40 3.37
C PHE A 254 24.83 -1.33 3.06
N HIS A 255 24.19 -0.17 3.25
CA HIS A 255 22.75 -0.03 3.05
C HIS A 255 22.40 0.21 1.57
N PRO A 256 21.16 -0.10 1.14
CA PRO A 256 20.71 0.22 -0.21
C PRO A 256 20.74 1.73 -0.50
N SER A 257 21.23 2.11 -1.68
CA SER A 257 21.09 3.47 -2.22
C SER A 257 19.64 3.76 -2.63
N ILE A 258 19.35 4.96 -3.16
CA ILE A 258 18.03 5.23 -3.78
C ILE A 258 17.73 4.21 -4.90
N ALA A 259 18.72 3.84 -5.72
CA ALA A 259 18.56 2.82 -6.75
C ALA A 259 18.31 1.43 -6.15
N GLY A 260 19.01 1.10 -5.04
CA GLY A 260 18.78 -0.13 -4.30
C GLY A 260 17.39 -0.21 -3.69
N GLN A 261 16.90 0.89 -3.09
CA GLN A 261 15.53 1.00 -2.57
C GLN A 261 14.51 0.85 -3.70
N ALA A 262 14.73 1.48 -4.86
CA ALA A 262 13.85 1.33 -6.03
C ALA A 262 13.80 -0.11 -6.54
N LYS A 263 14.96 -0.77 -6.60
CA LYS A 263 15.06 -2.19 -6.98
C LYS A 263 14.35 -3.09 -5.97
N LEU A 264 14.59 -2.88 -4.68
CA LEU A 264 13.91 -3.60 -3.59
C LEU A 264 12.39 -3.42 -3.68
N ALA A 265 11.90 -2.18 -3.86
CA ALA A 265 10.48 -1.90 -4.03
C ALA A 265 9.90 -2.65 -5.23
N SER A 266 10.59 -2.64 -6.37
CA SER A 266 10.13 -3.30 -7.59
C SER A 266 10.06 -4.82 -7.45
N VAL A 267 11.11 -5.45 -6.93
CA VAL A 267 11.16 -6.92 -6.79
C VAL A 267 10.14 -7.39 -5.75
N SER A 268 10.12 -6.74 -4.59
CA SER A 268 9.18 -7.11 -3.53
C SER A 268 7.73 -6.81 -3.92
N TRP A 269 7.45 -5.80 -4.75
CA TRP A 269 6.10 -5.59 -5.29
C TRP A 269 5.68 -6.72 -6.23
N ALA A 270 6.57 -7.14 -7.14
CA ALA A 270 6.28 -8.20 -8.09
C ALA A 270 6.04 -9.57 -7.43
N ALA A 271 6.68 -9.83 -6.29
CA ALA A 271 6.49 -11.04 -5.49
C ALA A 271 5.41 -10.90 -4.39
N GLY A 272 4.82 -9.71 -4.24
CA GLY A 272 3.85 -9.39 -3.20
C GLY A 272 2.41 -9.75 -3.57
N TYR A 273 1.47 -9.23 -2.77
CA TYR A 273 0.05 -9.43 -3.04
C TYR A 273 -0.37 -8.81 -4.37
N ALA A 274 -1.27 -9.51 -5.08
CA ALA A 274 -1.99 -8.95 -6.20
C ALA A 274 -3.17 -8.12 -5.68
N TRP A 275 -3.11 -6.81 -5.88
CA TRP A 275 -4.17 -5.89 -5.49
C TRP A 275 -5.12 -5.65 -6.66
N GLY A 276 -6.40 -5.95 -6.44
CA GLY A 276 -7.48 -5.62 -7.37
C GLY A 276 -7.98 -4.21 -7.09
N ALA A 277 -8.18 -3.40 -8.13
CA ALA A 277 -8.88 -2.14 -7.98
C ALA A 277 -10.28 -2.42 -7.41
N THR A 278 -10.61 -1.81 -6.27
CA THR A 278 -11.99 -1.80 -5.80
C THR A 278 -12.82 -1.14 -6.90
N PRO A 279 -13.92 -1.77 -7.37
CA PRO A 279 -14.95 -1.01 -8.07
C PRO A 279 -15.29 0.20 -7.19
N PRO A 280 -15.52 1.40 -7.76
CA PRO A 280 -15.95 2.52 -6.95
C PRO A 280 -17.13 2.06 -6.08
N PRO A 281 -17.15 2.40 -4.78
CA PRO A 281 -18.26 2.03 -3.92
C PRO A 281 -19.56 2.44 -4.61
N PRO A 282 -20.63 1.63 -4.53
CA PRO A 282 -21.90 2.01 -5.11
C PRO A 282 -22.27 3.41 -4.63
N ASP A 283 -22.56 4.30 -5.57
CA ASP A 283 -22.90 5.69 -5.31
C ASP A 283 -23.96 5.76 -4.20
N LYS A 284 -23.76 6.64 -3.20
CA LYS A 284 -24.72 6.79 -2.09
C LYS A 284 -26.02 7.42 -2.61
N PRO A 285 -27.20 6.93 -2.21
CA PRO A 285 -28.46 7.53 -2.66
C PRO A 285 -28.62 8.95 -2.11
N ILE A 286 -29.02 9.88 -2.96
CA ILE A 286 -29.49 11.23 -2.56
C ILE A 286 -30.88 11.50 -3.13
N TRP A 287 -31.67 12.29 -2.40
CA TRP A 287 -33.01 12.70 -2.82
C TRP A 287 -33.40 14.06 -2.24
N ILE A 288 -34.52 14.59 -2.72
CA ILE A 288 -35.10 15.83 -2.18
C ILE A 288 -35.72 15.56 -0.82
N GLY A 289 -35.09 16.09 0.23
CA GLY A 289 -35.56 15.97 1.61
C GLY A 289 -36.66 16.97 1.95
N ALA A 290 -36.60 18.18 1.38
CA ALA A 290 -37.63 19.20 1.53
C ALA A 290 -37.58 20.23 0.40
N MET A 291 -38.71 20.90 0.16
CA MET A 291 -38.77 22.12 -0.63
C MET A 291 -39.62 23.16 0.10
N SER A 292 -39.29 24.43 -0.08
CA SER A 292 -40.07 25.56 0.43
C SER A 292 -40.01 26.72 -0.56
N SER A 293 -40.82 27.76 -0.36
CA SER A 293 -40.81 28.92 -1.26
C SER A 293 -41.07 30.23 -0.55
N THR A 294 -40.50 31.29 -1.09
CA THR A 294 -40.83 32.68 -0.77
C THR A 294 -41.26 33.43 -2.05
N THR A 295 -41.96 34.55 -1.87
CA THR A 295 -42.41 35.39 -2.97
C THR A 295 -42.09 36.85 -2.71
N THR A 296 -41.88 37.60 -3.79
CA THR A 296 -41.78 39.06 -3.75
C THR A 296 -42.80 39.66 -4.71
N SER A 297 -43.48 40.73 -4.30
CA SER A 297 -44.63 41.30 -5.00
C SER A 297 -44.46 42.80 -5.28
N GLY A 298 -44.75 43.21 -6.52
CA GLY A 298 -44.73 44.61 -6.98
C GLY A 298 -45.64 44.78 -8.20
N ARG A 299 -45.15 45.38 -9.29
CA ARG A 299 -45.87 45.38 -10.59
C ARG A 299 -45.92 43.97 -11.22
N THR A 300 -44.85 43.21 -11.05
CA THR A 300 -44.73 41.77 -11.30
C THR A 300 -44.55 41.05 -9.96
N TRP A 301 -44.44 39.72 -9.97
CA TRP A 301 -44.03 38.96 -8.80
C TRP A 301 -42.99 37.90 -9.19
N THR A 302 -42.16 37.46 -8.24
CA THR A 302 -41.21 36.35 -8.47
C THR A 302 -41.35 35.30 -7.37
N ALA A 303 -41.15 34.04 -7.75
CA ALA A 303 -41.05 32.91 -6.86
C ALA A 303 -39.57 32.55 -6.63
N THR A 304 -39.19 32.31 -5.39
CA THR A 304 -37.93 31.66 -5.04
C THR A 304 -38.26 30.34 -4.38
N VAL A 305 -37.75 29.23 -4.90
CA VAL A 305 -37.92 27.89 -4.34
C VAL A 305 -36.59 27.46 -3.75
N THR A 306 -36.59 27.12 -2.46
CA THR A 306 -35.44 26.53 -1.76
C THR A 306 -35.61 25.01 -1.73
N ILE A 307 -34.54 24.29 -2.06
CA ILE A 307 -34.47 22.84 -2.18
C ILE A 307 -33.42 22.32 -1.20
N ALA A 308 -33.78 21.31 -0.40
CA ALA A 308 -32.86 20.62 0.50
C ALA A 308 -32.60 19.20 -0.02
N VAL A 309 -31.32 18.80 -0.08
CA VAL A 309 -30.88 17.46 -0.49
C VAL A 309 -30.33 16.70 0.71
N THR A 310 -30.68 15.41 0.81
CA THR A 310 -30.25 14.51 1.89
C THR A 310 -29.86 13.14 1.34
N ASP A 311 -29.03 12.42 2.10
CA ASP A 311 -28.68 11.01 1.89
C ASP A 311 -29.34 10.06 2.93
N GLY A 312 -30.24 10.58 3.77
CA GLY A 312 -30.89 9.86 4.86
C GLY A 312 -30.13 9.86 6.18
N THR A 313 -28.88 10.31 6.19
CA THR A 313 -28.08 10.52 7.41
C THR A 313 -27.89 11.99 7.75
N GLY A 314 -27.94 12.87 6.75
CA GLY A 314 -27.84 14.31 6.93
C GLY A 314 -28.04 15.12 5.65
N PRO A 315 -27.85 16.45 5.72
CA PRO A 315 -27.82 17.33 4.55
C PRO A 315 -26.59 17.06 3.67
N VAL A 316 -26.72 17.23 2.35
CA VAL A 316 -25.62 17.00 1.39
C VAL A 316 -25.25 18.29 0.66
N SER A 317 -24.01 18.76 0.89
CA SER A 317 -23.42 19.93 0.23
C SER A 317 -22.87 19.61 -1.16
N GLY A 318 -22.76 20.61 -2.03
CA GLY A 318 -22.14 20.49 -3.36
C GLY A 318 -22.99 19.78 -4.42
N VAL A 319 -24.27 19.50 -4.14
CA VAL A 319 -25.17 18.84 -5.08
C VAL A 319 -25.72 19.87 -6.07
N VAL A 320 -25.52 19.61 -7.36
CA VAL A 320 -26.18 20.38 -8.42
C VAL A 320 -27.62 19.89 -8.55
N VAL A 321 -28.56 20.72 -8.13
CA VAL A 321 -30.00 20.55 -8.32
C VAL A 321 -30.36 21.17 -9.67
N ALA A 322 -30.99 20.41 -10.56
CA ALA A 322 -31.57 20.94 -11.80
C ALA A 322 -33.08 20.71 -11.86
N GLY A 323 -33.78 21.60 -12.56
CA GLY A 323 -35.23 21.51 -12.72
C GLY A 323 -35.83 22.52 -13.69
N THR A 324 -37.16 22.50 -13.79
CA THR A 324 -37.92 23.28 -14.78
C THR A 324 -39.07 24.05 -14.14
N TRP A 325 -39.36 25.23 -14.66
CA TRP A 325 -40.52 26.03 -14.26
C TRP A 325 -41.72 25.78 -15.20
N SER A 326 -42.94 25.68 -14.65
CA SER A 326 -44.17 25.46 -15.43
C SER A 326 -44.65 26.68 -16.22
N ALA A 327 -44.20 27.88 -15.83
CA ALA A 327 -44.50 29.14 -16.50
C ALA A 327 -43.36 30.14 -16.25
N GLY A 328 -42.89 30.82 -17.30
CA GLY A 328 -41.75 31.73 -17.23
C GLY A 328 -40.38 31.03 -17.30
N SER A 329 -39.33 31.82 -17.51
CA SER A 329 -37.93 31.37 -17.60
C SER A 329 -37.16 31.79 -16.34
N GLY A 330 -36.84 30.88 -15.43
CA GLY A 330 -36.07 31.15 -14.22
C GLY A 330 -34.68 30.52 -14.24
N ALA A 331 -33.94 30.68 -13.15
CA ALA A 331 -32.80 29.81 -12.88
C ALA A 331 -33.31 28.35 -12.86
N THR A 332 -32.67 27.49 -13.66
CA THR A 332 -33.02 26.07 -13.79
C THR A 332 -32.10 25.18 -12.98
N SER A 333 -31.10 25.75 -12.29
CA SER A 333 -30.18 25.01 -11.44
C SER A 333 -29.67 25.83 -10.27
N CYS A 334 -29.32 25.15 -9.20
CA CYS A 334 -28.56 25.69 -8.07
C CYS A 334 -27.67 24.60 -7.47
N THR A 335 -26.64 24.98 -6.70
CA THR A 335 -25.76 24.04 -6.00
C THR A 335 -25.97 24.18 -4.50
N THR A 336 -26.14 23.06 -3.78
CA THR A 336 -26.32 23.07 -2.33
C THR A 336 -25.11 23.61 -1.60
N GLY A 337 -25.36 24.46 -0.60
CA GLY A 337 -24.35 24.92 0.35
C GLY A 337 -24.12 23.92 1.48
N ASP A 338 -23.35 24.31 2.49
CA ASP A 338 -22.96 23.46 3.61
C ASP A 338 -24.15 22.98 4.47
N ASP A 339 -25.28 23.68 4.41
CA ASP A 339 -26.53 23.29 5.05
C ASP A 339 -27.37 22.30 4.21
N GLY A 340 -26.85 21.89 3.05
CA GLY A 340 -27.51 21.00 2.10
C GLY A 340 -28.66 21.64 1.32
N THR A 341 -28.74 22.97 1.29
CA THR A 341 -29.82 23.68 0.59
C THR A 341 -29.32 24.58 -0.53
N CYS A 342 -30.15 24.78 -1.55
CA CYS A 342 -29.96 25.82 -2.56
C CYS A 342 -31.29 26.39 -3.04
N ALA A 343 -31.27 27.56 -3.69
CA ALA A 343 -32.48 28.20 -4.18
C ALA A 343 -32.43 28.53 -5.67
N VAL A 344 -33.55 28.31 -6.35
CA VAL A 344 -33.79 28.79 -7.72
C VAL A 344 -34.87 29.86 -7.73
N LYS A 345 -34.68 30.88 -8.57
CA LYS A 345 -35.60 32.01 -8.70
C LYS A 345 -36.23 32.06 -10.09
N SER A 346 -37.54 32.27 -10.16
CA SER A 346 -38.26 32.47 -11.41
C SER A 346 -37.89 33.81 -12.07
N SER A 347 -38.14 33.96 -13.38
CA SER A 347 -38.29 35.29 -13.98
C SER A 347 -39.41 36.08 -13.31
N SER A 348 -39.47 37.38 -13.58
CA SER A 348 -40.64 38.21 -13.27
C SER A 348 -41.91 37.66 -13.93
N LEU A 349 -42.93 37.38 -13.12
CA LEU A 349 -44.23 36.86 -13.53
C LEU A 349 -45.27 37.97 -13.54
N ASN A 350 -46.17 37.94 -14.52
CA ASN A 350 -47.31 38.86 -14.59
C ASN A 350 -48.29 38.56 -13.44
N LYS A 351 -48.99 39.59 -12.95
CA LYS A 351 -50.09 39.46 -11.97
C LYS A 351 -51.25 38.57 -12.44
N LYS A 352 -51.41 38.36 -13.75
CA LYS A 352 -52.35 37.37 -14.30
C LYS A 352 -51.90 35.91 -14.07
N THR A 353 -50.60 35.66 -13.90
CA THR A 353 -50.07 34.33 -13.54
C THR A 353 -50.39 34.08 -12.07
N ALA A 354 -51.36 33.18 -11.80
CA ALA A 354 -51.83 32.90 -10.45
C ALA A 354 -50.86 32.04 -9.63
N SER A 355 -50.07 31.20 -10.30
CA SER A 355 -49.08 30.32 -9.67
C SER A 355 -48.01 29.91 -10.67
N VAL A 356 -46.88 29.42 -10.15
CA VAL A 356 -45.81 28.79 -10.93
C VAL A 356 -45.33 27.54 -10.17
N ARG A 357 -45.00 26.47 -10.88
CA ARG A 357 -44.43 25.26 -10.30
C ARG A 357 -42.98 25.11 -10.71
N PHE A 358 -42.11 24.74 -9.77
CA PHE A 358 -40.77 24.24 -10.07
C PHE A 358 -40.75 22.71 -9.88
N THR A 359 -40.20 21.99 -10.85
CA THR A 359 -40.05 20.52 -10.81
C THR A 359 -38.58 20.17 -10.89
N VAL A 360 -38.07 19.41 -9.91
CA VAL A 360 -36.68 18.91 -9.94
C VAL A 360 -36.60 17.77 -10.97
N THR A 361 -35.60 17.84 -11.84
CA THR A 361 -35.34 16.83 -12.88
C THR A 361 -34.13 15.96 -12.57
N SER A 362 -33.11 16.50 -11.89
CA SER A 362 -31.91 15.73 -11.52
C SER A 362 -31.19 16.31 -10.31
N LEU A 363 -30.47 15.43 -9.61
CA LEU A 363 -29.43 15.77 -8.64
C LEU A 363 -28.11 15.18 -9.13
N THR A 364 -27.03 15.95 -9.07
CA THR A 364 -25.70 15.49 -9.51
C THR A 364 -24.63 15.88 -8.50
N ALA A 365 -23.89 14.91 -7.99
CA ALA A 365 -22.69 15.09 -7.16
C ALA A 365 -21.77 13.86 -7.27
N PRO A 366 -20.43 14.01 -7.21
CA PRO A 366 -19.51 12.87 -7.18
C PRO A 366 -19.77 11.94 -6.00
N GLY A 367 -19.80 10.62 -6.25
CA GLY A 367 -20.01 9.59 -5.22
C GLY A 367 -21.47 9.43 -4.76
N PHE A 368 -22.43 10.06 -5.45
CA PHE A 368 -23.85 10.00 -5.14
C PHE A 368 -24.70 9.68 -6.37
N VAL A 369 -25.81 8.97 -6.15
CA VAL A 369 -26.81 8.62 -7.16
C VAL A 369 -28.15 9.23 -6.80
N TYR A 370 -28.74 9.97 -7.74
CA TYR A 370 -30.07 10.50 -7.53
C TYR A 370 -31.10 9.37 -7.49
N THR A 371 -31.91 9.34 -6.43
CA THR A 371 -32.99 8.37 -6.23
C THR A 371 -34.35 9.10 -6.23
N PRO A 372 -34.96 9.38 -7.41
CA PRO A 372 -36.20 10.16 -7.49
C PRO A 372 -37.38 9.54 -6.74
N THR A 373 -37.41 8.21 -6.62
CA THR A 373 -38.44 7.46 -5.90
C THR A 373 -38.40 7.70 -4.39
N ALA A 374 -37.29 8.21 -3.85
CA ALA A 374 -37.13 8.56 -2.45
C ALA A 374 -37.44 10.04 -2.15
N ASN A 375 -37.71 10.87 -3.17
CA ASN A 375 -38.06 12.28 -2.95
C ASN A 375 -39.29 12.40 -2.04
N VAL A 376 -39.16 13.23 -0.99
CA VAL A 376 -40.32 13.65 -0.19
C VAL A 376 -41.24 14.53 -1.03
N VAL A 377 -40.67 15.30 -1.95
CA VAL A 377 -41.39 16.12 -2.94
C VAL A 377 -40.54 16.29 -4.20
N SER A 378 -41.16 16.14 -5.37
CA SER A 378 -40.48 16.31 -6.68
C SER A 378 -40.85 17.62 -7.39
N SER A 379 -41.91 18.29 -6.94
CA SER A 379 -42.32 19.58 -7.49
C SER A 379 -43.01 20.45 -6.45
N TRP A 380 -42.79 21.77 -6.53
CA TRP A 380 -43.31 22.74 -5.58
C TRP A 380 -44.12 23.82 -6.28
N LEU A 381 -45.38 23.99 -5.88
CA LEU A 381 -46.28 25.02 -6.42
C LEU A 381 -46.16 26.28 -5.57
N VAL A 382 -45.80 27.39 -6.21
CA VAL A 382 -45.75 28.71 -5.58
C VAL A 382 -46.94 29.53 -6.07
N THR A 383 -47.82 29.90 -5.15
CA THR A 383 -48.97 30.77 -5.44
C THR A 383 -48.56 32.23 -5.36
N LYS A 384 -49.13 33.05 -6.24
CA LYS A 384 -48.94 34.49 -6.21
C LYS A 384 -49.33 35.06 -4.82
N PRO A 385 -48.51 35.94 -4.22
CA PRO A 385 -48.81 36.59 -2.95
C PRO A 385 -49.96 37.61 -3.02
#